data_AF-A0A328RZ14-F1
#
_entry.id   AF-A0A328RZ14-F1
#
_cell.length_a   1.000
_cell.length_b   1.000
_cell.length_c   1.000
_cell.angle_alpha   90.00
_cell.angle_beta   90.00
_cell.angle_gamma   90.00
#
_symmetry.space_group_name_H-M   'P 1'
#
loop_
_entity.id
_entity.type
_entity.pdbx_description
1 polymer ?
#
loop_
_entity_poly.entity_id
_entity_poly.type
_entity_poly.pdbx_seq_one_letter_code
_entity_poly.pdbx_strand_id
1 'polypeptide(L)'
;MYETMTYTGGIHKNYEIEELIEDLGGFILQRNESQLDITLTLAIPSEDISKVEAKAKELLGDVELSPLASTEIAVVSPTLARQHLPHAACDIAEYLRRYGTKTNMIGLARGAGKGISQISKSEKDLIEEHDLAVFSLGSFEDCIRKKTHLFEDISIPVIVVGSPELDAEEINANAYVSGFGRIPRRLKRGENIRALRELASIAEDIIAKQKEDLNDDPLIISPIIAKIAIERSVDEIKHVNSPMALVSQLDGVRVKLPYDKYHEEIAEVNVEGYRLGDIAEIKKSKMYDHILVKILPETSLY
;
A
#
# COMPACT_ATOMS: atom_id res chain seq x y z
N MET A 1 6.91 2.10 19.35
CA MET A 1 6.36 2.25 17.99
C MET A 1 7.25 1.46 17.05
N TYR A 2 6.68 0.83 16.01
CA TYR A 2 7.46 0.09 15.02
C TYR A 2 7.76 0.99 13.83
N GLU A 3 9.02 1.04 13.42
CA GLU A 3 9.46 1.68 12.19
C GLU A 3 9.67 0.63 11.10
N THR A 4 9.30 0.99 9.88
CA THR A 4 9.41 0.09 8.75
C THR A 4 10.62 0.41 7.90
N MET A 5 11.38 -0.63 7.55
CA MET A 5 12.63 -0.51 6.80
C MET A 5 12.68 -1.54 5.66
N THR A 6 13.46 -1.25 4.64
CA THR A 6 13.83 -2.22 3.60
C THR A 6 15.32 -2.50 3.70
N TYR A 7 15.66 -3.75 3.97
CA TYR A 7 17.01 -4.27 3.87
C TYR A 7 17.22 -4.88 2.48
N THR A 8 18.30 -4.51 1.81
CA THR A 8 18.77 -5.14 0.57
C THR A 8 20.17 -5.69 0.78
N GLY A 9 20.37 -6.97 0.55
CA GLY A 9 21.67 -7.61 0.73
C GLY A 9 21.83 -8.88 -0.08
N GLY A 10 22.95 -9.58 0.11
CA GLY A 10 23.15 -10.89 -0.50
C GLY A 10 22.35 -11.99 0.22
N ILE A 11 22.00 -13.06 -0.49
CA ILE A 11 21.36 -14.25 0.11
C ILE A 11 22.29 -14.92 1.15
N HIS A 12 23.61 -14.84 0.93
CA HIS A 12 24.57 -15.42 1.84
C HIS A 12 24.59 -14.68 3.18
N LYS A 13 24.39 -15.41 4.30
CA LYS A 13 24.31 -14.89 5.69
C LYS A 13 23.10 -13.99 5.98
N ASN A 14 22.06 -14.01 5.15
CA ASN A 14 20.82 -13.30 5.44
C ASN A 14 20.15 -13.76 6.75
N TYR A 15 20.30 -15.03 7.15
CA TYR A 15 19.78 -15.53 8.42
C TYR A 15 20.29 -14.73 9.63
N GLU A 16 21.49 -14.15 9.56
CA GLU A 16 22.04 -13.33 10.65
C GLU A 16 21.25 -12.03 10.86
N ILE A 17 20.65 -11.48 9.80
CA ILE A 17 19.78 -10.31 9.95
C ILE A 17 18.37 -10.73 10.40
N GLU A 18 17.87 -11.88 9.92
CA GLU A 18 16.58 -12.44 10.33
C GLU A 18 16.56 -12.74 11.84
N GLU A 19 17.59 -13.42 12.35
CA GLU A 19 17.75 -13.70 13.78
C GLU A 19 17.83 -12.42 14.62
N LEU A 20 18.61 -11.41 14.16
CA LEU A 20 18.70 -10.13 14.87
C LEU A 20 17.34 -9.44 14.97
N ILE A 21 16.54 -9.47 13.90
CA ILE A 21 15.22 -8.83 13.90
C ILE A 21 14.30 -9.53 14.91
N GLU A 22 14.33 -10.87 14.97
CA GLU A 22 13.54 -11.63 15.95
C GLU A 22 14.00 -11.33 17.39
N ASP A 23 15.31 -11.24 17.63
CA ASP A 23 15.89 -10.92 18.95
C ASP A 23 15.52 -9.51 19.43
N LEU A 24 15.37 -8.56 18.50
CA LEU A 24 14.93 -7.20 18.79
C LEU A 24 13.40 -7.08 18.93
N GLY A 25 12.66 -8.18 18.80
CA GLY A 25 11.19 -8.17 18.81
C GLY A 25 10.58 -7.48 17.58
N GLY A 26 11.35 -7.40 16.49
CA GLY A 26 10.90 -6.97 15.18
C GLY A 26 10.28 -8.09 14.36
N PHE A 27 9.78 -7.73 13.18
CA PHE A 27 9.06 -8.63 12.29
C PHE A 27 9.50 -8.47 10.84
N ILE A 28 9.55 -9.59 10.12
CA ILE A 28 9.72 -9.60 8.67
C ILE A 28 8.34 -9.52 8.04
N LEU A 29 8.02 -8.39 7.43
CA LEU A 29 6.73 -8.13 6.79
C LEU A 29 6.63 -8.78 5.41
N GLN A 30 7.73 -8.75 4.67
CA GLN A 30 7.84 -9.31 3.32
C GLN A 30 9.28 -9.76 3.04
N ARG A 31 9.40 -10.88 2.31
CA ARG A 31 10.68 -11.42 1.82
C ARG A 31 10.60 -11.62 0.32
N ASN A 32 11.51 -11.00 -0.42
CA ASN A 32 11.66 -11.21 -1.86
C ASN A 32 13.10 -11.66 -2.15
N GLU A 33 13.23 -12.83 -2.76
CA GLU A 33 14.54 -13.38 -3.16
C GLU A 33 14.71 -13.27 -4.68
N SER A 34 15.84 -12.75 -5.13
CA SER A 34 16.18 -12.59 -6.54
C SER A 34 17.62 -13.06 -6.81
N GLN A 35 17.76 -14.34 -7.18
CA GLN A 35 19.00 -15.01 -7.56
C GLN A 35 20.13 -14.96 -6.52
N LEU A 36 20.79 -13.82 -6.36
CA LEU A 36 21.89 -13.61 -5.41
C LEU A 36 21.54 -12.56 -4.35
N ASP A 37 20.47 -11.79 -4.58
CA ASP A 37 20.05 -10.69 -3.73
C ASP A 37 18.77 -11.07 -2.97
N ILE A 38 18.64 -10.52 -1.76
CA ILE A 38 17.44 -10.58 -0.95
C ILE A 38 17.00 -9.17 -0.58
N THR A 39 15.70 -8.92 -0.71
CA THR A 39 15.06 -7.70 -0.21
C THR A 39 14.07 -8.10 0.87
N LEU A 40 14.32 -7.63 2.10
CA LEU A 40 13.46 -7.84 3.25
C LEU A 40 12.78 -6.52 3.62
N THR A 41 11.47 -6.53 3.76
CA THR A 41 10.72 -5.43 4.37
C THR A 41 10.46 -5.79 5.82
N LEU A 42 10.90 -4.92 6.73
CA LEU A 42 11.03 -5.17 8.14
C LEU A 42 10.20 -4.16 8.93
N ALA A 43 9.73 -4.55 10.10
CA ALA A 43 9.19 -3.68 11.12
C ALA A 43 9.99 -3.88 12.40
N ILE A 44 10.66 -2.85 12.91
CA ILE A 44 11.51 -2.95 14.11
C ILE A 44 11.14 -1.85 15.11
N PRO A 45 11.32 -2.04 16.42
CA PRO A 45 11.17 -0.97 17.38
C PRO A 45 12.06 0.23 17.03
N SER A 46 11.52 1.46 17.10
CA SER A 46 12.23 2.69 16.70
C SER A 46 13.58 2.87 17.41
N GLU A 47 13.73 2.34 18.63
CA GLU A 47 14.95 2.46 19.45
C GLU A 47 16.13 1.63 18.89
N ASP A 48 15.85 0.61 18.08
CA ASP A 48 16.82 -0.40 17.66
C ASP A 48 17.29 -0.26 16.19
N ILE A 49 16.88 0.79 15.50
CA ILE A 49 17.25 1.08 14.09
C ILE A 49 18.77 1.04 13.88
N SER A 50 19.50 1.71 14.77
CA SER A 50 20.97 1.80 14.70
C SER A 50 21.67 0.44 14.75
N LYS A 51 21.09 -0.56 15.43
CA LYS A 51 21.64 -1.93 15.49
C LYS A 51 21.47 -2.65 14.16
N VAL A 52 20.33 -2.48 13.50
CA VAL A 52 20.03 -3.08 12.20
C VAL A 52 20.92 -2.47 11.11
N GLU A 53 21.11 -1.15 11.12
CA GLU A 53 22.03 -0.46 10.20
C GLU A 53 23.48 -0.97 10.34
N ALA A 54 23.95 -1.14 11.58
CA ALA A 54 25.28 -1.67 11.85
C ALA A 54 25.45 -3.10 11.31
N LYS A 55 24.45 -3.96 11.53
CA LYS A 55 24.47 -5.35 11.05
C LYS A 55 24.39 -5.43 9.53
N ALA A 56 23.56 -4.62 8.89
CA ALA A 56 23.47 -4.57 7.44
C ALA A 56 24.81 -4.18 6.81
N LYS A 57 25.50 -3.18 7.38
CA LYS A 57 26.84 -2.77 6.93
C LYS A 57 27.88 -3.87 7.10
N GLU A 58 27.81 -4.65 8.18
CA GLU A 58 28.66 -5.84 8.38
C GLU A 58 28.45 -6.88 7.27
N LEU A 59 27.19 -7.08 6.87
CA LEU A 59 26.79 -8.02 5.82
C LEU A 59 26.95 -7.47 4.39
N LEU A 60 27.55 -6.28 4.23
CA LEU A 60 27.66 -5.57 2.94
C LEU A 60 26.30 -5.32 2.26
N GLY A 61 25.24 -5.21 3.06
CA GLY A 61 23.91 -4.82 2.64
C GLY A 61 23.62 -3.34 2.90
N ASP A 62 22.46 -2.91 2.46
CA ASP A 62 21.94 -1.57 2.59
C ASP A 62 20.59 -1.59 3.31
N VAL A 63 20.32 -0.56 4.10
CA VAL A 63 19.05 -0.41 4.82
C VAL A 63 18.54 0.99 4.60
N GLU A 64 17.32 1.09 4.13
CA GLU A 64 16.62 2.36 3.96
C GLU A 64 15.30 2.33 4.73
N LEU A 65 14.92 3.47 5.33
CA LEU A 65 13.58 3.63 5.87
C LEU A 65 12.56 3.45 4.74
N SER A 66 11.48 2.73 5.03
CA SER A 66 10.41 2.45 4.08
C SER A 66 9.11 2.98 4.64
N PRO A 67 8.89 4.30 4.61
CA PRO A 67 7.69 4.93 5.18
C PRO A 67 6.38 4.41 4.59
N LEU A 68 6.39 3.97 3.32
CA LEU A 68 5.23 3.38 2.64
C LEU A 68 5.06 1.87 2.90
N ALA A 69 5.95 1.22 3.64
CA ALA A 69 5.74 -0.16 4.01
C ALA A 69 4.51 -0.31 4.92
N SER A 70 3.84 -1.45 4.82
CA SER A 70 2.54 -1.72 5.47
C SER A 70 1.40 -0.81 5.01
N THR A 71 1.49 -0.27 3.80
CA THR A 71 0.37 0.44 3.15
C THR A 71 -0.11 -0.31 1.92
N GLU A 72 -1.38 -0.14 1.60
CA GLU A 72 -1.98 -0.58 0.35
C GLU A 72 -2.43 0.64 -0.47
N ILE A 73 -1.85 0.84 -1.66
CA ILE A 73 -2.12 1.99 -2.53
C ILE A 73 -2.88 1.55 -3.77
N ALA A 74 -4.01 2.21 -4.05
CA ALA A 74 -4.76 2.04 -5.29
C ALA A 74 -4.15 2.91 -6.40
N VAL A 75 -3.61 2.30 -7.46
CA VAL A 75 -3.22 3.02 -8.67
C VAL A 75 -4.36 2.94 -9.68
N VAL A 76 -5.15 4.01 -9.74
CA VAL A 76 -6.38 4.08 -10.55
C VAL A 76 -6.05 4.65 -11.91
N SER A 77 -6.39 3.90 -12.96
CA SER A 77 -6.32 4.38 -14.33
C SER A 77 -7.72 4.49 -14.92
N PRO A 78 -8.03 5.56 -15.67
CA PRO A 78 -9.29 5.69 -16.39
C PRO A 78 -9.58 4.51 -17.33
N THR A 79 -8.55 3.76 -17.72
CA THR A 79 -8.67 2.55 -18.55
C THR A 79 -7.33 1.81 -18.59
N LEU A 80 -7.38 0.48 -18.51
CA LEU A 80 -6.21 -0.40 -18.69
C LEU A 80 -6.10 -0.97 -20.11
N ALA A 81 -6.96 -0.54 -21.04
CA ALA A 81 -6.92 -1.09 -22.39
C ALA A 81 -5.63 -0.65 -23.12
N ARG A 82 -5.06 -1.58 -23.89
CA ARG A 82 -3.75 -1.41 -24.54
C ARG A 82 -3.66 -0.15 -25.39
N GLN A 83 -4.74 0.22 -26.09
CA GLN A 83 -4.78 1.44 -26.93
C GLN A 83 -4.63 2.76 -26.15
N HIS A 84 -4.76 2.73 -24.83
CA HIS A 84 -4.62 3.90 -23.96
C HIS A 84 -3.26 4.01 -23.28
N LEU A 85 -2.32 3.09 -23.59
CA LEU A 85 -0.92 3.11 -23.14
C LEU A 85 -0.81 3.14 -21.60
N PRO A 86 -1.24 2.08 -20.89
CA PRO A 86 -1.26 2.05 -19.43
C PRO A 86 0.14 1.98 -18.79
N HIS A 87 1.21 2.04 -19.59
CA HIS A 87 2.60 1.91 -19.13
C HIS A 87 2.95 2.89 -18.01
N ALA A 88 2.44 4.13 -18.07
CA ALA A 88 2.67 5.11 -17.01
C ALA A 88 2.08 4.65 -15.67
N ALA A 89 0.83 4.17 -15.65
CA ALA A 89 0.19 3.64 -14.44
C ALA A 89 0.91 2.38 -13.92
N CYS A 90 1.35 1.49 -14.82
CA CYS A 90 2.13 0.32 -14.44
C CYS A 90 3.49 0.69 -13.85
N ASP A 91 4.19 1.67 -14.42
CA ASP A 91 5.49 2.14 -13.92
C ASP A 91 5.34 2.85 -12.57
N ILE A 92 4.28 3.64 -12.37
CA ILE A 92 3.94 4.23 -11.07
C ILE A 92 3.73 3.12 -10.03
N ALA A 93 2.90 2.12 -10.36
CA ALA A 93 2.60 1.01 -9.46
C ALA A 93 3.85 0.19 -9.12
N GLU A 94 4.72 -0.05 -10.10
CA GLU A 94 6.00 -0.74 -9.89
C GLU A 94 6.97 0.10 -9.06
N TYR A 95 7.04 1.41 -9.31
CA TYR A 95 7.95 2.30 -8.60
C TYR A 95 7.59 2.40 -7.13
N LEU A 96 6.31 2.63 -6.80
CA LEU A 96 5.82 2.66 -5.42
C LEU A 96 6.06 1.32 -4.70
N ARG A 97 5.89 0.17 -5.38
CA ARG A 97 6.20 -1.15 -4.78
C ARG A 97 7.64 -1.30 -4.30
N ARG A 98 8.60 -0.60 -4.93
CA ARG A 98 10.01 -0.62 -4.50
C ARG A 98 10.21 0.11 -3.17
N TYR A 99 9.28 0.96 -2.76
CA TYR A 99 9.26 1.64 -1.46
C TYR A 99 8.49 0.84 -0.39
N GLY A 100 8.24 -0.44 -0.62
CA GLY A 100 7.66 -1.36 0.37
C GLY A 100 6.13 -1.40 0.42
N THR A 101 5.42 -0.59 -0.37
CA THR A 101 3.95 -0.61 -0.41
C THR A 101 3.39 -1.74 -1.29
N LYS A 102 2.18 -2.18 -0.98
CA LYS A 102 1.39 -3.00 -1.89
C LYS A 102 0.56 -2.11 -2.81
N THR A 103 0.88 -2.09 -4.10
CA THR A 103 0.01 -1.41 -5.08
C THR A 103 -0.98 -2.34 -5.76
N ASN A 104 -2.23 -1.90 -5.89
CA ASN A 104 -3.27 -2.54 -6.68
C ASN A 104 -3.63 -1.64 -7.87
N MET A 105 -3.55 -2.18 -9.08
CA MET A 105 -3.99 -1.44 -10.26
C MET A 105 -5.50 -1.59 -10.42
N ILE A 106 -6.21 -0.48 -10.49
CA ILE A 106 -7.66 -0.43 -10.72
C ILE A 106 -7.92 0.26 -12.06
N GLY A 107 -8.50 -0.48 -12.99
CA GLY A 107 -8.94 0.07 -14.28
C GLY A 107 -10.43 0.35 -14.24
N LEU A 108 -10.83 1.61 -14.40
CA LEU A 108 -12.25 1.95 -14.47
C LEU A 108 -12.90 1.35 -15.72
N ALA A 109 -14.11 0.81 -15.55
CA ALA A 109 -14.90 0.25 -16.64
C ALA A 109 -15.25 1.31 -17.71
N ARG A 110 -15.49 2.56 -17.26
CA ARG A 110 -15.86 3.69 -18.11
C ARG A 110 -15.12 4.98 -17.76
N GLY A 111 -13.84 4.93 -17.41
CA GLY A 111 -13.08 6.15 -17.11
C GLY A 111 -12.59 6.92 -18.35
N ALA A 112 -12.57 6.29 -19.54
CA ALA A 112 -12.05 6.90 -20.77
C ALA A 112 -13.00 7.95 -21.38
N GLY A 113 -12.43 8.91 -22.12
CA GLY A 113 -13.19 9.99 -22.75
C GLY A 113 -13.48 11.15 -21.79
N LYS A 114 -13.64 12.36 -22.32
CA LYS A 114 -13.78 13.59 -21.53
C LYS A 114 -15.22 13.87 -21.07
N GLY A 115 -16.21 13.55 -21.90
CA GLY A 115 -17.63 13.84 -21.63
C GLY A 115 -18.48 12.60 -21.35
N ILE A 116 -17.87 11.42 -21.30
CA ILE A 116 -18.57 10.14 -21.08
C ILE A 116 -17.94 9.33 -19.95
N SER A 117 -16.93 9.88 -19.28
CA SER A 117 -16.29 9.18 -18.17
C SER A 117 -17.28 9.03 -17.03
N GLN A 118 -17.27 7.86 -16.42
CA GLN A 118 -18.12 7.47 -15.31
C GLN A 118 -17.31 6.63 -14.34
N ILE A 119 -17.68 6.71 -13.08
CA ILE A 119 -17.23 5.81 -12.03
C ILE A 119 -18.47 5.30 -11.31
N SER A 120 -18.54 3.99 -11.08
CA SER A 120 -19.61 3.35 -10.34
C SER A 120 -19.37 3.43 -8.84
N LYS A 121 -20.44 3.29 -8.05
CA LYS A 121 -20.32 3.19 -6.59
C LYS A 121 -19.42 2.03 -6.17
N SER A 122 -19.56 0.86 -6.81
CA SER A 122 -18.70 -0.30 -6.52
C SER A 122 -17.22 -0.06 -6.79
N GLU A 123 -16.88 0.76 -7.80
CA GLU A 123 -15.49 1.13 -8.07
C GLU A 123 -14.97 2.13 -7.02
N LYS A 124 -15.81 3.08 -6.58
CA LYS A 124 -15.47 3.98 -5.47
C LYS A 124 -15.24 3.18 -4.18
N ASP A 125 -16.21 2.35 -3.81
CA ASP A 125 -16.12 1.47 -2.62
C ASP A 125 -14.83 0.63 -2.66
N LEU A 126 -14.43 0.09 -3.83
CA LEU A 126 -13.18 -0.66 -3.99
C LEU A 126 -11.93 0.22 -3.77
N ILE A 127 -11.93 1.46 -4.28
CA ILE A 127 -10.81 2.38 -4.11
C ILE A 127 -10.67 2.77 -2.64
N GLU A 128 -11.78 3.05 -1.95
CA GLU A 128 -11.84 3.43 -0.54
C GLU A 128 -11.36 2.34 0.43
N GLU A 129 -11.21 1.09 -0.01
CA GLU A 129 -10.60 0.05 0.81
C GLU A 129 -9.07 0.20 0.98
N HIS A 130 -8.44 1.18 0.34
CA HIS A 130 -6.98 1.40 0.32
C HIS A 130 -6.58 2.59 1.20
N ASP A 131 -5.30 2.73 1.55
CA ASP A 131 -4.81 3.85 2.39
C ASP A 131 -4.62 5.15 1.59
N LEU A 132 -4.44 5.03 0.27
CA LEU A 132 -4.18 6.14 -0.65
C LEU A 132 -4.58 5.74 -2.07
N ALA A 133 -5.14 6.68 -2.83
CA ALA A 133 -5.41 6.50 -4.25
C ALA A 133 -4.55 7.43 -5.13
N VAL A 134 -3.92 6.86 -6.16
CA VAL A 134 -3.19 7.60 -7.19
C VAL A 134 -3.94 7.50 -8.52
N PHE A 135 -4.56 8.60 -8.94
CA PHE A 135 -5.28 8.69 -10.21
C PHE A 135 -4.35 9.10 -11.35
N SER A 136 -4.03 8.13 -12.22
CA SER A 136 -3.21 8.36 -13.41
C SER A 136 -4.05 8.89 -14.57
N LEU A 137 -4.11 10.22 -14.68
CA LEU A 137 -4.84 10.91 -15.72
C LEU A 137 -3.95 11.20 -16.96
N GLY A 138 -4.60 11.72 -18.00
CA GLY A 138 -3.99 11.89 -19.31
C GLY A 138 -3.13 13.16 -19.45
N SER A 139 -2.87 13.53 -20.70
CA SER A 139 -1.98 14.63 -21.02
C SER A 139 -2.67 16.00 -21.21
N PHE A 140 -3.98 16.06 -21.09
CA PHE A 140 -4.75 17.27 -21.41
C PHE A 140 -5.39 17.86 -20.16
N GLU A 141 -5.04 19.10 -19.84
CA GLU A 141 -5.56 19.85 -18.69
C GLU A 141 -7.09 19.88 -18.66
N ASP A 142 -7.72 20.30 -19.76
CA ASP A 142 -9.17 20.39 -19.85
C ASP A 142 -9.85 19.00 -19.75
N CYS A 143 -9.11 17.90 -19.99
CA CYS A 143 -9.62 16.56 -19.67
C CYS A 143 -9.51 16.22 -18.19
N ILE A 144 -8.45 16.65 -17.52
CA ILE A 144 -8.24 16.44 -16.07
C ILE A 144 -9.28 17.22 -15.27
N ARG A 145 -9.45 18.51 -15.55
CA ARG A 145 -10.40 19.39 -14.86
C ARG A 145 -11.86 18.93 -14.97
N LYS A 146 -12.24 18.26 -16.06
CA LYS A 146 -13.61 17.72 -16.20
C LYS A 146 -13.81 16.35 -15.54
N LYS A 147 -12.74 15.73 -15.05
CA LYS A 147 -12.74 14.39 -14.47
C LYS A 147 -12.61 14.38 -12.95
N THR A 148 -12.74 15.53 -12.30
CA THR A 148 -12.74 15.66 -10.83
C THR A 148 -13.81 14.76 -10.19
N HIS A 149 -14.97 14.63 -10.83
CA HIS A 149 -16.06 13.71 -10.42
C HIS A 149 -15.66 12.24 -10.27
N LEU A 150 -14.51 11.82 -10.84
CA LEU A 150 -14.00 10.46 -10.65
C LEU A 150 -13.45 10.22 -9.24
N PHE A 151 -13.08 11.29 -8.53
CA PHE A 151 -12.39 11.18 -7.24
C PHE A 151 -12.84 12.19 -6.18
N GLU A 152 -13.68 13.18 -6.50
CA GLU A 152 -14.11 14.22 -5.54
C GLU A 152 -14.90 13.70 -4.33
N ASP A 153 -15.61 12.57 -4.47
CA ASP A 153 -16.38 11.96 -3.37
C ASP A 153 -15.65 10.78 -2.70
N ILE A 154 -14.34 10.63 -2.92
CA ILE A 154 -13.55 9.56 -2.29
C ILE A 154 -13.07 10.06 -0.94
N SER A 155 -13.31 9.25 0.11
CA SER A 155 -12.98 9.62 1.49
C SER A 155 -11.49 9.52 1.82
N ILE A 156 -10.76 8.62 1.18
CA ILE A 156 -9.32 8.45 1.37
C ILE A 156 -8.52 9.51 0.60
N PRO A 157 -7.27 9.82 1.00
CA PRO A 157 -6.47 10.79 0.27
C PRO A 157 -6.24 10.40 -1.20
N VAL A 158 -6.29 11.40 -2.08
CA VAL A 158 -6.15 11.25 -3.53
C VAL A 158 -4.98 12.08 -4.06
N ILE A 159 -4.04 11.41 -4.72
CA ILE A 159 -3.02 12.05 -5.55
C ILE A 159 -3.45 11.93 -7.01
N VAL A 160 -3.47 13.03 -7.74
CA VAL A 160 -3.70 13.03 -9.18
C VAL A 160 -2.38 13.20 -9.91
N VAL A 161 -2.15 12.42 -10.96
CA VAL A 161 -0.96 12.59 -11.82
C VAL A 161 -1.36 12.84 -13.26
N GLY A 162 -0.65 13.76 -13.92
CA GLY A 162 -0.92 14.17 -15.29
C GLY A 162 0.25 14.86 -15.95
N SER A 163 0.08 15.27 -17.21
CA SER A 163 1.14 15.94 -17.98
C SER A 163 1.25 17.43 -17.74
N PRO A 164 0.13 18.20 -17.68
CA PRO A 164 0.23 19.64 -17.45
C PRO A 164 0.66 19.92 -16.01
N GLU A 165 1.11 21.14 -15.76
CA GLU A 165 1.22 21.66 -14.39
C GLU A 165 -0.15 22.18 -13.97
N LEU A 166 -0.64 21.71 -12.82
CA LEU A 166 -1.93 22.09 -12.24
C LEU A 166 -1.79 22.23 -10.74
N ASP A 167 -2.63 23.06 -10.15
CA ASP A 167 -2.80 23.09 -8.71
C ASP A 167 -3.71 21.94 -8.26
N ALA A 168 -3.37 21.30 -7.15
CA ALA A 168 -4.16 20.23 -6.55
C ALA A 168 -5.52 20.75 -6.03
N GLU A 169 -5.55 21.96 -5.49
CA GLU A 169 -6.78 22.59 -4.96
C GLU A 169 -7.80 22.84 -6.07
N GLU A 170 -7.33 23.24 -7.26
CA GLU A 170 -8.20 23.53 -8.42
C GLU A 170 -8.94 22.29 -8.95
N ILE A 171 -8.50 21.09 -8.60
CA ILE A 171 -9.08 19.83 -9.03
C ILE A 171 -9.65 19.00 -7.88
N ASN A 172 -9.71 19.56 -6.66
CA ASN A 172 -10.14 18.86 -5.44
C ASN A 172 -9.34 17.58 -5.16
N ALA A 173 -8.03 17.62 -5.34
CA ALA A 173 -7.13 16.53 -4.98
C ALA A 173 -6.25 16.92 -3.78
N ASN A 174 -5.79 15.95 -3.00
CA ASN A 174 -4.86 16.21 -1.89
C ASN A 174 -3.47 16.60 -2.42
N ALA A 175 -3.08 16.08 -3.58
CA ALA A 175 -1.87 16.49 -4.28
C ALA A 175 -1.98 16.27 -5.79
N TYR A 176 -1.17 17.01 -6.55
CA TYR A 176 -1.02 16.84 -7.98
C TYR A 176 0.45 16.72 -8.36
N VAL A 177 0.80 15.72 -9.19
CA VAL A 177 2.17 15.55 -9.70
C VAL A 177 2.17 15.59 -11.23
N SER A 178 2.97 16.51 -11.78
CA SER A 178 3.13 16.68 -13.23
C SER A 178 4.14 15.67 -13.81
N GLY A 179 4.31 15.68 -15.14
CA GLY A 179 5.31 14.82 -15.81
C GLY A 179 4.83 13.40 -16.14
N PHE A 180 3.56 13.09 -15.89
CA PHE A 180 2.92 11.83 -16.25
C PHE A 180 1.96 12.02 -17.44
N GLY A 181 1.48 10.97 -18.09
CA GLY A 181 0.52 11.12 -19.19
C GLY A 181 0.51 9.93 -20.13
N ARG A 182 0.07 10.13 -21.37
CA ARG A 182 0.06 9.08 -22.40
C ARG A 182 1.44 8.89 -23.02
N ILE A 183 2.33 8.29 -22.25
CA ILE A 183 3.72 8.02 -22.66
C ILE A 183 3.79 6.60 -23.24
N PRO A 184 4.08 6.42 -24.55
CA PRO A 184 4.10 5.10 -25.21
C PRO A 184 5.34 4.26 -24.89
N ARG A 185 6.06 4.60 -23.83
CA ARG A 185 7.33 3.99 -23.41
C ARG A 185 7.39 3.88 -21.90
N ARG A 186 8.30 3.04 -21.39
CA ARG A 186 8.60 2.94 -19.96
C ARG A 186 9.16 4.26 -19.42
N LEU A 187 8.88 4.55 -18.15
CA LEU A 187 9.29 5.75 -17.42
C LEU A 187 10.77 5.71 -16.96
N LYS A 188 11.70 5.44 -17.89
CA LYS A 188 13.14 5.27 -17.60
C LYS A 188 14.00 6.51 -17.84
N ARG A 189 13.41 7.63 -18.26
CA ARG A 189 14.16 8.88 -18.51
C ARG A 189 14.30 9.69 -17.23
N GLY A 190 15.36 10.49 -17.13
CA GLY A 190 15.65 11.29 -15.92
C GLY A 190 14.52 12.24 -15.51
N GLU A 191 13.80 12.82 -16.46
CA GLU A 191 12.57 13.61 -16.17
C GLU A 191 11.47 12.76 -15.51
N ASN A 192 11.20 11.57 -16.04
CA ASN A 192 10.17 10.67 -15.52
C ASN A 192 10.58 10.08 -14.17
N ILE A 193 11.87 9.79 -13.96
CA ILE A 193 12.38 9.29 -12.68
C ILE A 193 12.25 10.36 -11.60
N ARG A 194 12.48 11.64 -11.94
CA ARG A 194 12.27 12.76 -11.01
C ARG A 194 10.80 12.87 -10.61
N ALA A 195 9.88 12.83 -11.58
CA ALA A 195 8.44 12.84 -11.29
C ALA A 195 8.00 11.63 -10.44
N LEU A 196 8.57 10.44 -10.68
CA LEU A 196 8.31 9.25 -9.87
C LEU A 196 8.81 9.39 -8.43
N ARG A 197 9.99 10.01 -8.21
CA ARG A 197 10.51 10.31 -6.87
C ARG A 197 9.66 11.34 -6.15
N GLU A 198 9.23 12.38 -6.85
CA GLU A 198 8.33 13.40 -6.31
C GLU A 198 7.00 12.77 -5.89
N LEU A 199 6.41 11.92 -6.74
CA LEU A 199 5.20 11.16 -6.40
C LEU A 199 5.39 10.28 -5.15
N ALA A 200 6.52 9.58 -5.05
CA ALA A 200 6.81 8.76 -3.87
C ALA A 200 6.92 9.64 -2.61
N SER A 201 7.67 10.74 -2.65
CA SER A 201 7.83 11.68 -1.53
C SER A 201 6.49 12.27 -1.07
N ILE A 202 5.62 12.67 -2.00
CA ILE A 202 4.30 13.21 -1.65
C ILE A 202 3.41 12.12 -1.02
N ALA A 203 3.47 10.89 -1.55
CA ALA A 203 2.76 9.78 -0.93
C ALA A 203 3.27 9.50 0.49
N GLU A 204 4.58 9.60 0.72
CA GLU A 204 5.19 9.45 2.04
C GLU A 204 4.68 10.50 3.02
N ASP A 205 4.66 11.78 2.63
CA ASP A 205 4.16 12.86 3.47
C ASP A 205 2.69 12.68 3.86
N ILE A 206 1.84 12.27 2.89
CA ILE A 206 0.41 12.02 3.14
C ILE A 206 0.23 10.83 4.09
N ILE A 207 0.97 9.74 3.89
CA ILE A 207 0.89 8.56 4.77
C ILE A 207 1.44 8.87 6.15
N ALA A 208 2.53 9.64 6.26
CA ALA A 208 3.10 10.05 7.54
C ALA A 208 2.08 10.86 8.35
N LYS A 209 1.37 11.79 7.72
CA LYS A 209 0.29 12.54 8.37
C LYS A 209 -0.86 11.64 8.83
N GLN A 210 -1.27 10.66 8.03
CA GLN A 210 -2.29 9.69 8.46
C GLN A 210 -1.83 8.85 9.65
N LYS A 211 -0.54 8.50 9.73
CA LYS A 211 0.04 7.82 10.90
C LYS A 211 0.04 8.71 12.13
N GLU A 212 0.30 10.01 11.97
CA GLU A 212 0.18 11.00 13.07
C GLU A 212 -1.26 11.07 13.57
N ASP A 213 -2.24 11.19 12.67
CA ASP A 213 -3.67 11.20 13.02
C ASP A 213 -4.09 9.90 13.75
N LEU A 214 -3.56 8.75 13.35
CA LEU A 214 -3.77 7.47 14.05
C LEU A 214 -3.07 7.38 15.41
N ASN A 215 -2.03 8.16 15.66
CA ASN A 215 -1.40 8.18 16.98
C ASN A 215 -2.22 8.98 18.00
N ASP A 216 -3.08 9.90 17.54
CA ASP A 216 -3.99 10.65 18.41
C ASP A 216 -5.11 9.75 18.96
N ASP A 217 -5.57 8.78 18.17
CA ASP A 217 -6.48 7.69 18.60
C ASP A 217 -5.96 6.32 18.12
N PRO A 218 -5.02 5.72 18.89
CA PRO A 218 -4.35 4.47 18.52
C PRO A 218 -5.31 3.31 18.29
N LEU A 219 -4.90 2.38 17.43
CA LEU A 219 -5.60 1.11 17.22
C LEU A 219 -5.42 0.20 18.43
N ILE A 220 -6.45 -0.58 18.78
CA ILE A 220 -6.41 -1.54 19.90
C ILE A 220 -5.21 -2.50 19.79
N ILE A 221 -4.89 -2.92 18.56
CA ILE A 221 -3.70 -3.70 18.23
C ILE A 221 -3.06 -3.17 16.95
N SER A 222 -1.76 -3.41 16.78
CA SER A 222 -1.08 -3.10 15.53
C SER A 222 -1.56 -4.01 14.39
N PRO A 223 -1.83 -3.48 13.17
CA PRO A 223 -2.13 -4.28 11.99
C PRO A 223 -1.04 -5.32 11.64
N ILE A 224 0.22 -5.05 12.00
CA ILE A 224 1.32 -5.99 11.80
C ILE A 224 1.15 -7.22 12.69
N ILE A 225 0.79 -7.01 13.96
CA ILE A 225 0.56 -8.08 14.92
C ILE A 225 -0.66 -8.91 14.51
N ALA A 226 -1.75 -8.25 14.08
CA ALA A 226 -2.93 -8.92 13.54
C ALA A 226 -2.57 -9.81 12.33
N LYS A 227 -1.78 -9.27 11.38
CA LYS A 227 -1.32 -10.03 10.21
C LYS A 227 -0.56 -11.29 10.62
N ILE A 228 0.38 -11.18 11.56
CA ILE A 228 1.20 -12.31 12.00
C ILE A 228 0.36 -13.37 12.73
N ALA A 229 -0.55 -12.94 13.60
CA ALA A 229 -1.44 -13.85 14.30
C ALA A 229 -2.32 -14.62 13.30
N ILE A 230 -2.92 -13.92 12.34
CA ILE A 230 -3.70 -14.55 11.25
C ILE A 230 -2.83 -15.54 10.47
N GLU A 231 -1.62 -15.17 10.08
CA GLU A 231 -0.67 -16.01 9.33
C GLU A 231 -0.30 -17.31 10.07
N ARG A 232 -0.20 -17.24 11.41
CA ARG A 232 0.15 -18.38 12.26
C ARG A 232 -1.05 -19.27 12.58
N SER A 233 -2.23 -18.69 12.71
CA SER A 233 -3.44 -19.40 13.15
C SER A 233 -4.24 -20.04 12.02
N VAL A 234 -4.19 -19.51 10.80
CA VAL A 234 -5.01 -19.98 9.67
C VAL A 234 -4.13 -20.63 8.61
N ASP A 235 -4.18 -21.96 8.52
CA ASP A 235 -3.31 -22.75 7.64
C ASP A 235 -3.57 -22.49 6.14
N GLU A 236 -4.80 -22.18 5.77
CA GLU A 236 -5.21 -21.94 4.38
C GLU A 236 -4.49 -20.76 3.73
N ILE A 237 -3.95 -19.84 4.53
CA ILE A 237 -3.12 -18.73 4.04
C ILE A 237 -1.90 -19.24 3.29
N LYS A 238 -1.31 -20.36 3.72
CA LYS A 238 -0.17 -21.01 3.07
C LYS A 238 -0.50 -21.56 1.68
N HIS A 239 -1.79 -21.74 1.39
CA HIS A 239 -2.30 -22.28 0.12
C HIS A 239 -2.83 -21.20 -0.83
N VAL A 240 -2.71 -19.92 -0.47
CA VAL A 240 -3.10 -18.81 -1.34
C VAL A 240 -2.07 -18.61 -2.45
N ASN A 241 -2.50 -18.78 -3.69
CA ASN A 241 -1.64 -18.63 -4.88
C ASN A 241 -1.36 -17.17 -5.29
N SER A 242 -1.99 -16.19 -4.62
CA SER A 242 -1.81 -14.78 -4.92
C SER A 242 -0.49 -14.24 -4.36
N PRO A 243 0.14 -13.24 -5.02
CA PRO A 243 1.32 -12.57 -4.46
C PRO A 243 0.97 -11.90 -3.12
N MET A 244 1.54 -12.41 -2.04
CA MET A 244 1.22 -12.10 -0.63
C MET A 244 -0.23 -12.46 -0.28
N ALA A 245 -0.42 -13.45 0.59
CA ALA A 245 -1.72 -13.90 1.06
C ALA A 245 -2.39 -12.89 2.01
N LEU A 246 -1.57 -12.15 2.76
CA LEU A 246 -1.96 -11.08 3.67
C LEU A 246 -1.31 -9.77 3.25
N VAL A 247 -2.06 -8.69 3.31
CA VAL A 247 -1.59 -7.33 3.01
C VAL A 247 -1.94 -6.44 4.19
N SER A 248 -0.92 -5.83 4.82
CA SER A 248 -1.14 -4.83 5.87
C SER A 248 -1.54 -3.49 5.26
N GLN A 249 -2.41 -2.79 5.98
CA GLN A 249 -2.86 -1.42 5.77
C GLN A 249 -2.56 -0.62 7.05
N LEU A 250 -2.79 0.70 7.01
CA LEU A 250 -2.56 1.55 8.18
C LEU A 250 -3.45 1.17 9.38
N ASP A 251 -4.70 0.78 9.10
CA ASP A 251 -5.76 0.50 10.07
C ASP A 251 -6.19 -0.97 10.09
N GLY A 252 -5.50 -1.87 9.37
CA GLY A 252 -6.03 -3.20 9.16
C GLY A 252 -5.22 -4.15 8.30
N VAL A 253 -5.86 -5.26 7.95
CA VAL A 253 -5.25 -6.34 7.16
C VAL A 253 -6.26 -6.86 6.14
N ARG A 254 -5.83 -6.92 4.87
CA ARG A 254 -6.56 -7.65 3.83
C ARG A 254 -6.08 -9.10 3.78
N VAL A 255 -7.02 -10.02 3.91
CA VAL A 255 -6.79 -11.47 3.84
C VAL A 255 -7.37 -11.99 2.52
N LYS A 256 -6.51 -12.54 1.66
CA LYS A 256 -6.89 -13.04 0.33
C LYS A 256 -7.48 -14.45 0.38
N LEU A 257 -8.44 -14.63 1.28
CA LEU A 257 -9.29 -15.80 1.40
C LEU A 257 -10.75 -15.39 1.11
N PRO A 258 -11.57 -16.29 0.54
CA PRO A 258 -12.98 -16.01 0.31
C PRO A 258 -13.73 -15.68 1.60
N TYR A 259 -14.38 -14.51 1.66
CA TYR A 259 -15.12 -14.05 2.84
C TYR A 259 -16.18 -15.05 3.29
N ASP A 260 -17.02 -15.49 2.37
CA ASP A 260 -18.17 -16.35 2.67
C ASP A 260 -17.75 -17.71 3.27
N LYS A 261 -16.47 -18.08 3.19
CA LYS A 261 -15.95 -19.34 3.72
C LYS A 261 -15.12 -19.16 5.00
N TYR A 262 -14.33 -18.10 5.11
CA TYR A 262 -13.28 -17.99 6.14
C TYR A 262 -13.46 -16.82 7.12
N HIS A 263 -14.46 -15.95 6.95
CA HIS A 263 -14.59 -14.77 7.82
C HIS A 263 -14.83 -15.12 9.30
N GLU A 264 -15.58 -16.17 9.61
CA GLU A 264 -15.81 -16.62 11.00
C GLU A 264 -14.51 -17.13 11.63
N GLU A 265 -13.73 -17.93 10.89
CA GLU A 265 -12.44 -18.43 11.35
C GLU A 265 -11.46 -17.30 11.62
N ILE A 266 -11.39 -16.30 10.73
CA ILE A 266 -10.60 -15.08 10.93
C ILE A 266 -11.07 -14.31 12.17
N ALA A 267 -12.38 -14.26 12.43
CA ALA A 267 -12.95 -13.60 13.59
C ALA A 267 -12.61 -14.29 14.93
N GLU A 268 -12.30 -15.58 14.92
CA GLU A 268 -11.92 -16.37 16.12
C GLU A 268 -10.41 -16.32 16.42
N VAL A 269 -9.60 -15.75 15.54
CA VAL A 269 -8.15 -15.63 15.75
C VAL A 269 -7.87 -14.84 17.04
N ASN A 270 -7.06 -15.42 17.92
CA ASN A 270 -6.62 -14.75 19.14
C ASN A 270 -5.37 -13.91 18.86
N VAL A 271 -5.43 -12.62 19.21
CA VAL A 271 -4.34 -11.67 19.05
C VAL A 271 -4.15 -10.93 20.37
N GLU A 272 -2.98 -11.13 21.01
CA GLU A 272 -2.64 -10.51 22.30
C GLU A 272 -3.71 -10.69 23.39
N GLY A 273 -4.40 -11.84 23.40
CA GLY A 273 -5.45 -12.14 24.37
C GLY A 273 -6.85 -11.70 23.95
N TYR A 274 -6.99 -10.89 22.90
CA TYR A 274 -8.27 -10.53 22.31
C TYR A 274 -8.67 -11.50 21.21
N ARG A 275 -9.98 -11.69 21.04
CA ARG A 275 -10.53 -12.31 19.84
C ARG A 275 -10.66 -11.23 18.76
N LEU A 276 -10.17 -11.48 17.56
CA LEU A 276 -10.12 -10.46 16.50
C LEU A 276 -11.50 -9.87 16.15
N GLY A 277 -12.55 -10.70 16.15
CA GLY A 277 -13.92 -10.25 15.89
C GLY A 277 -14.50 -9.29 16.95
N ASP A 278 -13.89 -9.20 18.13
CA ASP A 278 -14.31 -8.28 19.20
C ASP A 278 -13.65 -6.90 19.08
N ILE A 279 -12.51 -6.82 18.39
CA ILE A 279 -11.66 -5.62 18.29
C ILE A 279 -11.46 -5.11 16.86
N ALA A 280 -12.13 -5.74 15.88
CA ALA A 280 -12.02 -5.38 14.47
C ALA A 280 -13.34 -5.60 13.72
N GLU A 281 -13.60 -4.75 12.75
CA GLU A 281 -14.68 -4.95 11.78
C GLU A 281 -14.20 -5.86 10.64
N ILE A 282 -14.86 -7.00 10.47
CA ILE A 282 -14.52 -8.00 9.45
C ILE A 282 -15.53 -7.91 8.30
N LYS A 283 -15.11 -7.27 7.21
CA LYS A 283 -15.96 -6.92 6.08
C LYS A 283 -15.60 -7.72 4.83
N LYS A 284 -16.60 -7.90 3.97
CA LYS A 284 -16.43 -8.46 2.63
C LYS A 284 -15.87 -7.40 1.70
N SER A 285 -14.64 -7.60 1.23
CA SER A 285 -13.95 -6.67 0.34
C SER A 285 -14.53 -6.75 -1.07
N LYS A 286 -14.68 -5.60 -1.73
CA LYS A 286 -15.05 -5.47 -3.15
C LYS A 286 -13.98 -6.05 -4.06
N MET A 287 -12.76 -6.26 -3.56
CA MET A 287 -11.69 -6.93 -4.26
C MET A 287 -11.84 -8.46 -4.14
N TYR A 288 -12.39 -9.10 -5.18
CA TYR A 288 -12.54 -10.56 -5.29
C TYR A 288 -13.22 -11.23 -4.09
N ASP A 289 -14.12 -10.52 -3.39
CA ASP A 289 -14.82 -11.04 -2.21
C ASP A 289 -13.87 -11.55 -1.11
N HIS A 290 -12.66 -10.97 -1.05
CA HIS A 290 -11.70 -11.21 0.02
C HIS A 290 -12.20 -10.70 1.37
N ILE A 291 -11.46 -10.99 2.43
CA ILE A 291 -11.76 -10.48 3.77
C ILE A 291 -10.93 -9.22 4.03
N LEU A 292 -11.60 -8.19 4.54
CA LEU A 292 -10.98 -6.96 5.00
C LEU A 292 -11.20 -6.85 6.52
N VAL A 293 -10.11 -6.89 7.29
CA VAL A 293 -10.11 -6.71 8.73
C VAL A 293 -9.71 -5.27 9.03
N LYS A 294 -10.60 -4.47 9.61
CA LYS A 294 -10.33 -3.09 10.04
C LYS A 294 -10.31 -3.03 11.55
N ILE A 295 -9.15 -2.79 12.13
CA ILE A 295 -8.96 -2.78 13.58
C ILE A 295 -9.59 -1.51 14.14
N LEU A 296 -10.29 -1.64 15.26
CA LEU A 296 -10.95 -0.51 15.90
C LEU A 296 -9.92 0.32 16.69
N PRO A 297 -10.14 1.63 16.81
CA PRO A 297 -9.39 2.48 17.72
C PRO A 297 -9.68 2.13 19.19
N GLU A 298 -8.76 2.46 20.09
CA GLU A 298 -8.88 2.21 21.54
C GLU A 298 -10.14 2.85 22.14
N THR A 299 -10.56 4.00 21.60
CA THR A 299 -11.80 4.68 21.99
C THR A 299 -13.04 3.82 21.81
N SER A 300 -13.02 2.81 20.92
CA SER A 300 -14.16 1.92 20.68
C SER A 300 -14.38 0.88 21.79
N LEU A 301 -13.44 0.74 22.74
CA LEU A 301 -13.59 -0.14 23.90
C LEU A 301 -14.41 0.48 25.05
N TYR A 302 -14.71 1.78 24.99
CA TYR A 302 -15.38 2.56 26.04
C TYR A 302 -16.75 3.09 25.58
#